data_AF-A0A355L527-F1
#
_entry.id   AF-A0A355L527-F1
#
_cell.length_a   1.000
_cell.length_b   1.000
_cell.length_c   1.000
_cell.angle_alpha   90.00
_cell.angle_beta   90.00
_cell.angle_gamma   90.00
#
_symmetry.space_group_name_H-M   'P 1'
#
loop_
_entity.id
_entity.type
_entity.pdbx_description
1 polymer ?
#
loop_
_entity_poly.entity_id
_entity_poly.type
_entity_poly.pdbx_seq_one_letter_code
_entity_poly.pdbx_strand_id
1 'polypeptide(L)'
;MKKAISVLLCIVLVVSGVFAMAGCTKQKQITNDIVLITDGGAVNDKGYNQSAWDGVNSYANDNKMTARYYQPVLDENGELTSDNVEKYVKLAQDNGAKYIVFPGEKFEVIAYEIASSFPELNFVLVDGIPHSESDKTDRYISNVMCVTFDNLQSGYLAGYIAVKNGNTKLGYFGQYNSDDSANYGAGFAQGAAAAANELGVPVTLDWADYDSPLLNYNYGFTLTACYKKASEVKNKEVFTVKVENGIGSGTYKEGSNVTVTADPAPKGKVFDKWVTKSNTDGVKDKKVNISSKTKSSMNLLVEKCDCTITATYKDAEGAQYDVQVLGTDGKSVYSQQYVSENTSVDVTAPAPTTPYTVFDHWETDDKDAVEDVNSRSTKVNVTNKDVKLVPVYKQSDTPTFEVKVVTGEGGNGESTGDGYYVEGDKVELSAAVPKEGYMFSHWENKDSYGVGTGIAIENEYYWNTSFDMVDRYASIPEKMFDEGVTLVFAGGNDKEESAYTAKYKFDASPSVAAAGVSHSDQAYAVVKNYSEAVQDCLKDFNGGTVIAANCSTDGIYVDGLADGTDEEKAIKESVDNVYKALANGKITPSRCEGG
;
A
#
# COMPACT_ATOMS: atom_id res chain seq x y z
N MET A 1 47.66 -10.18 -42.52
CA MET A 1 46.86 -8.93 -42.46
C MET A 1 46.21 -8.66 -41.11
N LYS A 2 45.70 -9.65 -40.35
CA LYS A 2 45.09 -9.40 -39.02
C LYS A 2 46.05 -8.89 -37.93
N LYS A 3 47.33 -9.31 -37.92
CA LYS A 3 48.31 -8.86 -36.91
C LYS A 3 48.89 -7.45 -37.15
N ALA A 4 48.95 -6.99 -38.40
CA ALA A 4 49.42 -5.64 -38.72
C ALA A 4 48.36 -4.56 -38.46
N ILE A 5 47.08 -4.91 -38.64
CA ILE A 5 45.94 -4.02 -38.36
C ILE A 5 45.77 -3.82 -36.84
N SER A 6 45.94 -4.87 -36.02
CA SER A 6 45.87 -4.74 -34.55
C SER A 6 46.98 -3.86 -33.96
N VAL A 7 48.20 -3.92 -34.50
CA VAL A 7 49.31 -3.08 -34.00
C VAL A 7 49.13 -1.62 -34.42
N LEU A 8 48.61 -1.35 -35.62
CA LEU A 8 48.29 0.01 -36.06
C LEU A 8 47.12 0.61 -35.26
N LEU A 9 46.11 -0.19 -34.90
CA LEU A 9 44.97 0.26 -34.08
C LEU A 9 45.39 0.58 -32.64
N CYS A 10 46.27 -0.23 -32.05
CA CYS A 10 46.81 0.02 -30.70
C CYS A 10 47.73 1.25 -30.67
N ILE A 11 48.51 1.52 -31.72
CA ILE A 11 49.35 2.72 -31.80
C ILE A 11 48.50 3.98 -32.01
N VAL A 12 47.41 3.91 -32.78
CA VAL A 12 46.46 5.04 -32.89
C VAL A 12 45.75 5.31 -31.56
N LEU A 13 45.36 4.28 -30.80
CA LEU A 13 44.75 4.44 -29.47
C LEU A 13 45.74 5.00 -28.43
N VAL A 14 47.02 4.61 -28.47
CA VAL A 14 48.05 5.15 -27.56
C VAL A 14 48.45 6.58 -27.94
N VAL A 15 48.53 6.92 -29.22
CA VAL A 15 48.81 8.30 -29.66
C VAL A 15 47.61 9.22 -29.42
N SER A 16 46.38 8.70 -29.45
CA SER A 16 45.17 9.40 -28.98
C SER A 16 45.17 9.64 -27.47
N GLY A 17 45.72 8.71 -26.69
CA GLY A 17 45.84 8.82 -25.23
C GLY A 17 46.90 9.82 -24.76
N VAL A 18 47.95 10.08 -25.56
CA VAL A 18 49.03 11.01 -25.19
C VAL A 18 48.72 12.47 -25.57
N PHE A 19 47.79 12.73 -26.50
CA PHE A 19 47.29 14.09 -26.77
C PHE A 19 46.09 14.50 -25.90
N ALA A 20 45.53 13.61 -25.09
CA ALA A 20 44.49 13.94 -24.10
C ALA A 20 45.06 14.54 -22.78
N MET A 21 46.39 14.55 -22.61
CA MET A 21 47.08 15.05 -21.40
C MET A 21 47.80 16.39 -21.62
N ALA A 22 47.26 17.23 -22.51
CA ALA A 22 47.70 18.62 -22.70
C ALA A 22 46.51 19.59 -22.90
N GLY A 23 45.39 19.29 -22.25
CA GLY A 23 44.25 20.18 -22.12
C GLY A 23 44.04 20.56 -20.66
N CYS A 24 44.87 21.46 -20.11
CA CYS A 24 44.43 22.32 -19.00
C CYS A 24 43.34 23.26 -19.52
N THR A 25 42.20 22.72 -19.91
CA THR A 25 40.96 23.48 -19.96
C THR A 25 40.50 23.51 -18.52
N LYS A 26 40.47 24.68 -17.88
CA LYS A 26 39.66 24.87 -16.68
C LYS A 26 38.24 24.47 -17.07
N GLN A 27 37.87 23.22 -16.83
CA GLN A 27 36.50 22.77 -16.90
C GLN A 27 35.81 23.67 -15.88
N LYS A 28 35.00 24.61 -16.36
CA LYS A 28 34.30 25.58 -15.53
C LYS A 28 33.55 24.74 -14.50
N GLN A 29 34.02 24.75 -13.25
CA GLN A 29 33.37 24.02 -12.17
C GLN A 29 31.92 24.50 -12.18
N ILE A 30 31.00 23.57 -12.45
CA ILE A 30 29.59 23.89 -12.50
C ILE A 30 29.20 24.16 -11.05
N THR A 31 29.18 25.43 -10.68
CA THR A 31 28.71 25.87 -9.38
C THR A 31 27.18 25.90 -9.41
N ASN A 32 26.52 25.28 -8.43
CA ASN A 32 25.07 25.36 -8.26
C ASN A 32 24.80 26.11 -6.97
N ASP A 33 24.30 27.36 -7.04
CA ASP A 33 24.06 28.18 -5.86
C ASP A 33 22.94 27.62 -4.96
N ILE A 34 21.92 27.00 -5.55
CA ILE A 34 20.76 26.41 -4.86
C ILE A 34 20.64 24.94 -5.26
N VAL A 35 20.52 24.06 -4.27
CA VAL A 35 20.31 22.63 -4.49
C VAL A 35 19.05 22.15 -3.78
N LEU A 36 18.09 21.62 -4.53
CA LEU A 36 16.98 20.84 -3.99
C LEU A 36 17.44 19.39 -3.79
N ILE A 37 17.13 18.78 -2.65
CA ILE A 37 17.33 17.34 -2.46
C ILE A 37 15.96 16.71 -2.26
N THR A 38 15.54 15.83 -3.16
CA THR A 38 14.23 15.18 -3.09
C THR A 38 14.25 13.98 -2.16
N ASP A 39 13.08 13.48 -1.78
CA ASP A 39 12.90 12.33 -0.91
C ASP A 39 13.15 10.97 -1.59
N GLY A 40 13.90 10.96 -2.69
CA GLY A 40 14.00 9.83 -3.62
C GLY A 40 13.00 9.90 -4.78
N GLY A 41 11.99 10.78 -4.71
CA GLY A 41 11.09 11.09 -5.82
C GLY A 41 11.71 11.94 -6.92
N ALA A 42 11.05 12.01 -8.08
CA ALA A 42 11.45 12.86 -9.21
C ALA A 42 10.74 14.22 -9.16
N VAL A 43 11.37 15.26 -9.70
CA VAL A 43 10.80 16.64 -9.72
C VAL A 43 9.72 16.86 -10.81
N ASN A 44 9.20 15.80 -11.42
CA ASN A 44 8.10 15.82 -12.37
C ASN A 44 6.95 14.92 -11.91
N ASP A 45 6.81 14.78 -10.59
CA ASP A 45 5.84 13.95 -9.89
C ASP A 45 4.42 14.57 -9.84
N LYS A 46 4.24 15.81 -10.31
CA LYS A 46 3.02 16.62 -10.14
C LYS A 46 2.63 16.84 -8.69
N GLY A 47 3.57 16.66 -7.77
CA GLY A 47 3.37 16.79 -6.33
C GLY A 47 4.33 17.80 -5.72
N TYR A 48 4.69 17.54 -4.46
CA TYR A 48 5.50 18.44 -3.65
C TYR A 48 6.91 18.66 -4.22
N ASN A 49 7.58 17.62 -4.76
CA ASN A 49 8.94 17.79 -5.30
C ASN A 49 8.94 18.69 -6.54
N GLN A 50 7.97 18.51 -7.44
CA GLN A 50 7.82 19.40 -8.59
C GLN A 50 7.54 20.84 -8.15
N SER A 51 6.60 21.06 -7.23
CA SER A 51 6.25 22.41 -6.77
C SER A 51 7.45 23.12 -6.10
N ALA A 52 8.20 22.42 -5.24
CA ALA A 52 9.42 22.96 -4.64
C ALA A 52 10.49 23.28 -5.69
N TRP A 53 10.68 22.39 -6.67
CA TRP A 53 11.64 22.59 -7.76
C TRP A 53 11.29 23.79 -8.63
N ASP A 54 10.01 23.99 -8.93
CA ASP A 54 9.53 25.14 -9.68
C ASP A 54 9.82 26.45 -8.93
N GLY A 55 9.63 26.47 -7.60
CA GLY A 55 10.02 27.60 -6.74
C GLY A 55 11.51 27.89 -6.74
N VAL A 56 12.35 26.85 -6.60
CA VAL A 56 13.82 26.97 -6.70
C VAL A 56 14.23 27.56 -8.05
N ASN A 57 13.67 27.04 -9.16
CA ASN A 57 14.00 27.52 -10.49
C ASN A 57 13.55 28.97 -10.71
N SER A 58 12.33 29.31 -10.27
CA SER A 58 11.79 30.67 -10.36
C SER A 58 12.71 31.66 -9.66
N TYR A 59 13.01 31.40 -8.38
CA TYR A 59 13.91 32.24 -7.59
C TYR A 59 15.32 32.34 -8.21
N ALA A 60 15.88 31.21 -8.65
CA ALA A 60 17.22 31.19 -9.22
C ALA A 60 17.30 32.02 -10.51
N ASN A 61 16.29 31.91 -11.38
CA ASN A 61 16.22 32.69 -12.62
C ASN A 61 16.14 34.19 -12.34
N ASP A 62 15.27 34.60 -11.41
CA ASP A 62 15.06 36.01 -11.07
C ASP A 62 16.29 36.65 -10.40
N ASN A 63 17.07 35.86 -9.66
CA ASN A 63 18.24 36.32 -8.93
C ASN A 63 19.58 36.01 -9.63
N LYS A 64 19.55 35.48 -10.86
CA LYS A 64 20.74 35.10 -11.65
C LYS A 64 21.65 34.09 -10.93
N MET A 65 21.02 33.17 -10.21
CA MET A 65 21.66 32.07 -9.51
C MET A 65 21.54 30.78 -10.33
N THR A 66 22.37 29.80 -10.04
CA THR A 66 22.25 28.47 -10.65
C THR A 66 21.55 27.49 -9.71
N ALA A 67 20.67 26.66 -10.26
CA ALA A 67 19.93 25.65 -9.52
C ALA A 67 20.25 24.24 -10.00
N ARG A 68 20.17 23.27 -9.08
CA ARG A 68 20.19 21.84 -9.38
C ARG A 68 19.31 21.08 -8.40
N TYR A 69 18.80 19.92 -8.79
CA TYR A 69 18.24 18.96 -7.84
C TYR A 69 19.08 17.69 -7.78
N TYR A 70 19.07 17.02 -6.63
CA TYR A 70 19.58 15.69 -6.43
C TYR A 70 18.46 14.76 -5.96
N GLN A 71 18.47 13.54 -6.48
CA GLN A 71 17.55 12.47 -6.11
C GLN A 71 18.36 11.36 -5.42
N PRO A 72 18.30 11.28 -4.08
CA PRO A 72 18.97 10.23 -3.32
C PRO A 72 18.46 8.83 -3.68
N VAL A 73 19.34 7.84 -3.58
CA VAL A 73 18.96 6.43 -3.71
C VAL A 73 18.47 5.93 -2.36
N LEU A 74 17.26 5.41 -2.27
CA LEU A 74 16.70 4.86 -1.04
C LEU A 74 17.46 3.60 -0.59
N ASP A 75 17.41 3.29 0.71
CA ASP A 75 18.03 2.07 1.23
C ASP A 75 17.25 0.79 0.84
N GLU A 76 17.65 -0.35 1.41
CA GLU A 76 17.03 -1.65 1.11
C GLU A 76 15.56 -1.76 1.56
N ASN A 77 15.14 -0.92 2.51
CA ASN A 77 13.77 -0.82 2.99
C ASN A 77 12.97 0.25 2.22
N GLY A 78 13.60 0.94 1.27
CA GLY A 78 12.98 2.05 0.56
C GLY A 78 12.92 3.34 1.38
N GLU A 79 13.80 3.51 2.37
CA GLU A 79 13.82 4.67 3.26
C GLU A 79 14.95 5.65 2.94
N LEU A 80 14.71 6.91 3.31
CA LEU A 80 15.69 7.99 3.19
C LEU A 80 16.38 8.18 4.54
N THR A 81 17.71 8.03 4.57
CA THR A 81 18.50 8.13 5.81
C THR A 81 19.42 9.36 5.82
N SER A 82 19.76 9.84 7.01
CA SER A 82 20.68 10.98 7.19
C SER A 82 22.05 10.73 6.56
N ASP A 83 22.61 9.53 6.77
CA ASP A 83 23.90 9.10 6.18
C ASP A 83 23.91 9.16 4.65
N ASN A 84 22.76 8.87 4.04
CA ASN A 84 22.60 8.94 2.60
C ASN A 84 22.52 10.40 2.13
N VAL A 85 21.63 11.19 2.73
CA VAL A 85 21.42 12.60 2.36
C VAL A 85 22.67 13.44 2.61
N GLU A 86 23.43 13.18 3.67
CA GLU A 86 24.68 13.89 3.99
C GLU A 86 25.68 13.86 2.82
N LYS A 87 25.77 12.73 2.10
CA LYS A 87 26.65 12.59 0.92
C LYS A 87 26.26 13.56 -0.19
N TYR A 88 24.96 13.79 -0.40
CA TYR A 88 24.43 14.72 -1.39
C TYR A 88 24.58 16.18 -0.94
N VAL A 89 24.39 16.47 0.35
CA VAL A 89 24.67 17.81 0.93
C VAL A 89 26.15 18.15 0.80
N LYS A 90 27.04 17.22 1.10
CA LYS A 90 28.49 17.40 0.90
C LYS A 90 28.84 17.64 -0.57
N LEU A 91 28.25 16.86 -1.48
CA LEU A 91 28.41 17.08 -2.92
C LEU A 91 27.91 18.47 -3.35
N ALA A 92 26.81 18.95 -2.80
CA ALA A 92 26.30 20.29 -3.05
C ALA A 92 27.29 21.36 -2.56
N GLN A 93 27.81 21.22 -1.34
CA GLN A 93 28.81 22.12 -0.78
C GLN A 93 30.09 22.16 -1.63
N ASP A 94 30.63 21.00 -1.99
CA ASP A 94 31.83 20.88 -2.82
C ASP A 94 31.63 21.49 -4.22
N ASN A 95 30.38 21.54 -4.69
CA ASN A 95 29.97 22.23 -5.91
C ASN A 95 29.51 23.68 -5.68
N GLY A 96 29.82 24.27 -4.52
CA GLY A 96 29.62 25.69 -4.25
C GLY A 96 28.18 26.11 -3.95
N ALA A 97 27.33 25.19 -3.48
CA ALA A 97 26.01 25.53 -2.98
C ALA A 97 26.06 26.53 -1.83
N LYS A 98 25.06 27.40 -1.80
CA LYS A 98 24.77 28.33 -0.70
C LYS A 98 23.52 27.91 0.03
N TYR A 99 22.54 27.39 -0.71
CA TYR A 99 21.25 26.95 -0.20
C TYR A 99 21.00 25.48 -0.50
N ILE A 100 20.49 24.76 0.48
CA ILE A 100 19.90 23.43 0.34
C ILE A 100 18.40 23.55 0.64
N VAL A 101 17.56 22.99 -0.21
CA VAL A 101 16.10 22.95 -0.01
C VAL A 101 15.68 21.50 0.20
N PHE A 102 14.98 21.26 1.30
CA PHE A 102 14.41 19.98 1.70
C PHE A 102 12.87 20.06 1.68
N PRO A 103 12.21 19.40 0.73
CA PRO A 103 10.76 19.39 0.64
C PRO A 103 10.14 18.27 1.50
N GLY A 104 9.30 18.64 2.46
CA GLY A 104 8.44 17.75 3.23
C GLY A 104 9.04 17.24 4.55
N GLU A 105 8.15 16.66 5.35
CA GLU A 105 8.40 16.13 6.70
C GLU A 105 9.48 15.02 6.75
N LYS A 106 9.71 14.28 5.66
CA LYS A 106 10.76 13.23 5.58
C LYS A 106 12.16 13.75 5.88
N PHE A 107 12.37 15.07 5.82
CA PHE A 107 13.63 15.72 6.13
C PHE A 107 13.73 16.30 7.55
N GLU A 108 12.72 16.17 8.41
CA GLU A 108 12.76 16.74 9.76
C GLU A 108 13.92 16.17 10.60
N VAL A 109 14.00 14.84 10.69
CA VAL A 109 15.09 14.14 11.39
C VAL A 109 16.44 14.38 10.70
N ILE A 110 16.45 14.37 9.36
CA ILE A 110 17.67 14.56 8.58
C ILE A 110 18.26 15.96 8.80
N ALA A 111 17.42 17.00 8.70
CA ALA A 111 17.81 18.38 8.96
C ALA A 111 18.31 18.55 10.39
N TYR A 112 17.67 17.86 11.36
CA TYR A 112 18.11 17.86 12.75
C TYR A 112 19.55 17.33 12.92
N GLU A 113 19.85 16.22 12.26
CA GLU A 113 21.13 15.53 12.42
C GLU A 113 22.28 16.18 11.65
N ILE A 114 22.04 16.64 10.42
CA ILE A 114 23.14 17.01 9.52
C ILE A 114 23.37 18.51 9.38
N ALA A 115 22.34 19.36 9.52
CA ALA A 115 22.45 20.76 9.11
C ALA A 115 23.56 21.53 9.85
N SER A 116 23.73 21.26 11.16
CA SER A 116 24.76 21.92 11.99
C SER A 116 26.20 21.55 11.59
N SER A 117 26.41 20.44 10.88
CA SER A 117 27.72 20.01 10.38
C SER A 117 28.16 20.78 9.13
N PHE A 118 27.25 21.54 8.51
CA PHE A 118 27.50 22.35 7.32
C PHE A 118 27.19 23.83 7.60
N PRO A 119 27.95 24.52 8.48
CA PRO A 119 27.63 25.88 8.92
C PRO A 119 27.72 26.95 7.83
N GLU A 120 28.37 26.65 6.70
CA GLU A 120 28.46 27.54 5.54
C GLU A 120 27.27 27.41 4.58
N LEU A 121 26.42 26.40 4.77
CA LEU A 121 25.19 26.19 4.01
C LEU A 121 23.98 26.72 4.78
N ASN A 122 23.06 27.31 4.04
CA ASN A 122 21.73 27.69 4.49
C ASN A 122 20.73 26.61 4.08
N PHE A 123 19.92 26.11 5.00
CA PHE A 123 18.94 25.06 4.75
C PHE A 123 17.53 25.63 4.82
N VAL A 124 16.71 25.35 3.81
CA VAL A 124 15.26 25.60 3.83
C VAL A 124 14.55 24.26 4.00
N LEU A 125 13.84 24.08 5.11
CA LEU A 125 12.96 22.93 5.33
C LEU A 125 11.52 23.35 5.06
N VAL A 126 10.88 22.72 4.09
CA VAL A 126 9.50 23.02 3.68
C VAL A 126 8.58 21.98 4.28
N ASP A 127 7.49 22.44 4.90
CA ASP A 127 6.44 21.61 5.50
C ASP A 127 6.96 20.67 6.60
N GLY A 128 7.84 21.19 7.47
CA GLY A 128 8.35 20.45 8.62
C GLY A 128 9.23 21.29 9.53
N ILE A 129 9.48 20.79 10.74
CA ILE A 129 10.37 21.40 11.73
C ILE A 129 11.35 20.33 12.24
N PRO A 130 12.67 20.62 12.34
CA PRO A 130 13.64 19.60 12.76
C PRO A 130 13.32 19.04 14.15
N HIS A 131 13.41 17.72 14.31
CA HIS A 131 13.32 17.04 15.59
C HIS A 131 14.19 15.78 15.58
N SER A 132 14.43 15.16 16.74
CA SER A 132 15.20 13.91 16.78
C SER A 132 14.30 12.71 16.52
N GLU A 133 14.84 11.59 16.06
CA GLU A 133 14.06 10.36 15.84
C GLU A 133 13.31 9.89 17.11
N SER A 134 13.92 10.08 18.29
CA SER A 134 13.36 9.63 19.58
C SER A 134 12.50 10.67 20.32
N ASP A 135 12.49 11.92 19.87
CA ASP A 135 11.78 13.05 20.51
C ASP A 135 11.33 14.04 19.42
N LYS A 136 10.02 14.08 19.19
CA LYS A 136 9.32 14.96 18.22
C LYS A 136 9.20 16.42 18.68
N THR A 137 9.87 16.82 19.76
CA THR A 137 9.91 18.22 20.17
C THR A 137 10.70 19.05 19.15
N ASP A 138 10.04 20.04 18.56
CA ASP A 138 10.61 21.02 17.63
C ASP A 138 11.98 21.57 18.06
N ARG A 139 12.92 21.62 17.12
CA ARG A 139 14.28 22.14 17.29
C ARG A 139 14.60 23.19 16.23
N TYR A 140 14.99 24.36 16.71
CA TYR A 140 15.35 25.50 15.88
C TYR A 140 16.86 25.53 15.67
N ILE A 141 17.30 25.25 14.44
CA ILE A 141 18.72 25.17 14.07
C ILE A 141 19.13 26.45 13.35
N SER A 142 20.26 27.05 13.77
CA SER A 142 20.65 28.40 13.38
C SER A 142 20.84 28.64 11.87
N ASN A 143 21.16 27.59 11.10
CA ASN A 143 21.29 27.66 9.64
C ASN A 143 20.14 26.95 8.91
N VAL A 144 19.02 26.66 9.60
CA VAL A 144 17.80 26.09 9.02
C VAL A 144 16.66 27.09 9.17
N MET A 145 16.08 27.54 8.06
CA MET A 145 14.80 28.25 8.04
C MET A 145 13.72 27.25 7.66
N CYS A 146 12.61 27.23 8.40
CA CYS A 146 11.49 26.34 8.11
C CYS A 146 10.27 27.13 7.64
N VAL A 147 9.43 26.49 6.85
CA VAL A 147 8.09 26.99 6.50
C VAL A 147 7.07 25.89 6.70
N THR A 148 6.00 26.15 7.45
CA THR A 148 4.86 25.24 7.64
C THR A 148 3.63 25.80 6.93
N PHE A 149 2.59 25.00 6.70
CA PHE A 149 1.37 25.44 6.01
C PHE A 149 0.17 25.52 6.96
N ASP A 150 -0.69 26.52 6.75
CA ASP A 150 -1.92 26.68 7.53
C ASP A 150 -3.03 25.75 7.01
N ASN A 151 -2.95 24.48 7.41
CA ASN A 151 -3.92 23.44 7.05
C ASN A 151 -5.37 23.78 7.48
N LEU A 152 -5.52 24.62 8.50
CA LEU A 152 -6.82 25.08 8.96
C LEU A 152 -7.49 26.05 7.96
N GLN A 153 -6.71 26.97 7.36
CA GLN A 153 -7.20 27.78 6.24
C GLN A 153 -7.52 26.93 5.02
N SER A 154 -6.70 25.91 4.74
CA SER A 154 -6.95 25.00 3.62
C SER A 154 -8.28 24.25 3.78
N GLY A 155 -8.51 23.68 4.97
CA GLY A 155 -9.78 23.06 5.32
C GLY A 155 -10.95 24.04 5.19
N TYR A 156 -10.80 25.27 5.67
CA TYR A 156 -11.85 26.30 5.58
C TYR A 156 -12.27 26.58 4.14
N LEU A 157 -11.29 26.78 3.24
CA LEU A 157 -11.57 26.95 1.82
C LEU A 157 -12.30 25.72 1.26
N ALA A 158 -11.82 24.51 1.59
CA ALA A 158 -12.42 23.28 1.11
C ALA A 158 -13.90 23.16 1.54
N GLY A 159 -14.23 23.42 2.79
CA GLY A 159 -15.61 23.32 3.29
C GLY A 159 -16.52 24.37 2.67
N TYR A 160 -16.03 25.60 2.54
CA TYR A 160 -16.78 26.70 1.94
C TYR A 160 -17.12 26.40 0.48
N ILE A 161 -16.15 25.90 -0.30
CA ILE A 161 -16.33 25.49 -1.70
C ILE A 161 -17.35 24.36 -1.82
N ALA A 162 -17.26 23.32 -0.97
CA ALA A 162 -18.15 22.16 -1.03
C ALA A 162 -19.64 22.58 -1.04
N VAL A 163 -20.00 23.45 -0.11
CA VAL A 163 -21.38 23.94 0.06
C VAL A 163 -21.77 24.93 -1.03
N LYS A 164 -20.85 25.81 -1.46
CA LYS A 164 -21.10 26.72 -2.59
C LYS A 164 -21.34 25.98 -3.90
N ASN A 165 -20.75 24.81 -4.08
CA ASN A 165 -21.01 23.89 -5.20
C ASN A 165 -22.31 23.07 -5.02
N GLY A 166 -23.14 23.36 -4.02
CA GLY A 166 -24.46 22.76 -3.84
C GLY A 166 -24.49 21.48 -3.00
N ASN A 167 -23.36 21.04 -2.43
CA ASN A 167 -23.35 19.87 -1.56
C ASN A 167 -23.93 20.22 -0.17
N THR A 168 -24.88 19.41 0.29
CA THR A 168 -25.54 19.59 1.61
C THR A 168 -25.33 18.40 2.55
N LYS A 169 -24.79 17.29 2.04
CA LYS A 169 -24.37 16.13 2.82
C LYS A 169 -22.89 15.87 2.56
N LEU A 170 -22.07 16.27 3.50
CA LEU A 170 -20.61 16.21 3.43
C LEU A 170 -20.08 15.06 4.28
N GLY A 171 -18.91 14.54 3.92
CA GLY A 171 -18.13 13.62 4.72
C GLY A 171 -16.72 14.16 4.94
N TYR A 172 -16.15 13.92 6.11
CA TYR A 172 -14.75 14.09 6.40
C TYR A 172 -14.13 12.73 6.74
N PHE A 173 -13.11 12.35 5.98
CA PHE A 173 -12.33 11.13 6.19
C PHE A 173 -10.93 11.53 6.64
N GLY A 174 -10.60 11.29 7.90
CA GLY A 174 -9.40 11.81 8.55
C GLY A 174 -8.61 10.76 9.33
N GLN A 175 -7.65 11.25 10.10
CA GLN A 175 -6.76 10.51 10.97
C GLN A 175 -6.69 11.21 12.33
N TYR A 176 -7.03 10.45 13.38
CA TYR A 176 -7.16 10.89 14.76
C TYR A 176 -5.81 11.30 15.35
N ASN A 177 -4.73 10.56 15.05
CA ASN A 177 -3.40 10.84 15.59
C ASN A 177 -2.59 11.85 14.75
N SER A 178 -3.24 12.61 13.86
CA SER A 178 -2.61 13.61 12.98
C SER A 178 -3.16 15.01 13.27
N ASP A 179 -2.31 15.89 13.78
CA ASP A 179 -2.63 17.32 13.98
C ASP A 179 -2.97 18.01 12.64
N ASP A 180 -2.33 17.56 11.56
CA ASP A 180 -2.58 18.04 10.21
C ASP A 180 -4.01 17.69 9.77
N SER A 181 -4.39 16.41 9.89
CA SER A 181 -5.76 15.95 9.63
C SER A 181 -6.76 16.74 10.48
N ALA A 182 -6.54 16.83 11.80
CA ALA A 182 -7.44 17.54 12.70
C ALA A 182 -7.66 19.01 12.27
N ASN A 183 -6.60 19.71 11.85
CA ASN A 183 -6.70 21.09 11.36
C ASN A 183 -7.45 21.18 10.03
N TYR A 184 -7.19 20.28 9.08
CA TYR A 184 -7.94 20.19 7.83
C TYR A 184 -9.44 19.98 8.08
N GLY A 185 -9.80 18.99 8.90
CA GLY A 185 -11.19 18.69 9.22
C GLY A 185 -11.88 19.83 9.99
N ALA A 186 -11.21 20.43 10.97
CA ALA A 186 -11.75 21.57 11.72
C ALA A 186 -12.03 22.77 10.81
N GLY A 187 -11.11 23.05 9.87
CA GLY A 187 -11.30 24.06 8.84
C GLY A 187 -12.50 23.72 7.97
N PHE A 188 -12.58 22.48 7.48
CA PHE A 188 -13.65 21.99 6.61
C PHE A 188 -15.04 22.20 7.23
N ALA A 189 -15.21 21.82 8.49
CA ALA A 189 -16.46 22.04 9.22
C ALA A 189 -16.83 23.54 9.33
N GLN A 190 -15.85 24.40 9.65
CA GLN A 190 -16.08 25.84 9.80
C GLN A 190 -16.39 26.54 8.47
N GLY A 191 -15.68 26.18 7.40
CA GLY A 191 -15.92 26.69 6.06
C GLY A 191 -17.29 26.30 5.53
N ALA A 192 -17.67 25.02 5.71
CA ALA A 192 -18.98 24.52 5.33
C ALA A 192 -20.09 25.23 6.11
N ALA A 193 -19.93 25.41 7.43
CA ALA A 193 -20.88 26.15 8.25
C ALA A 193 -21.02 27.62 7.82
N ALA A 194 -19.94 28.28 7.45
CA ALA A 194 -19.98 29.66 6.96
C ALA A 194 -20.78 29.79 5.65
N ALA A 195 -20.51 28.92 4.67
CA ALA A 195 -21.27 28.90 3.41
C ALA A 195 -22.74 28.52 3.62
N ALA A 196 -23.02 27.55 4.51
CA ALA A 196 -24.37 27.14 4.86
C ALA A 196 -25.19 28.30 5.45
N ASN A 197 -24.60 29.06 6.37
CA ASN A 197 -25.21 30.25 6.97
C ASN A 197 -25.45 31.36 5.94
N GLU A 198 -24.51 31.57 5.02
CA GLU A 198 -24.64 32.56 3.94
C GLU A 198 -25.80 32.22 2.99
N LEU A 199 -25.94 30.94 2.64
CA LEU A 199 -26.99 30.45 1.73
C LEU A 199 -28.34 30.19 2.43
N GLY A 200 -28.36 30.10 3.76
CA GLY A 200 -29.54 29.74 4.53
C GLY A 200 -29.99 28.29 4.31
N VAL A 201 -29.06 27.38 4.05
CA VAL A 201 -29.33 25.96 3.77
C VAL A 201 -28.78 25.05 4.88
N PRO A 202 -29.49 23.99 5.28
CA PRO A 202 -28.95 23.02 6.21
C PRO A 202 -27.87 22.16 5.54
N VAL A 203 -26.77 21.94 6.25
CA VAL A 203 -25.68 21.05 5.83
C VAL A 203 -25.41 20.05 6.95
N THR A 204 -25.25 18.78 6.60
CA THR A 204 -24.79 17.73 7.52
C THR A 204 -23.37 17.33 7.16
N LEU A 205 -22.56 17.03 8.17
CA LEU A 205 -21.20 16.52 8.02
C LEU A 205 -21.08 15.19 8.76
N ASP A 206 -20.81 14.11 8.04
CA ASP A 206 -20.35 12.85 8.63
C ASP A 206 -18.83 12.92 8.83
N TRP A 207 -18.32 12.38 9.93
CA TRP A 207 -16.91 12.49 10.33
C TRP A 207 -16.40 11.14 10.78
N ALA A 208 -15.31 10.67 10.16
CA ALA A 208 -14.64 9.45 10.57
C ALA A 208 -13.12 9.61 10.49
N ASP A 209 -12.46 9.28 11.59
CA ASP A 209 -11.00 9.14 11.64
C ASP A 209 -10.64 7.66 11.67
N TYR A 210 -9.89 7.17 10.67
CA TYR A 210 -9.74 5.73 10.43
C TYR A 210 -8.98 4.97 11.53
N ASP A 211 -8.11 5.67 12.27
CA ASP A 211 -7.27 5.17 13.36
C ASP A 211 -7.79 5.60 14.75
N SER A 212 -8.97 6.22 14.82
CA SER A 212 -9.55 6.59 16.11
C SER A 212 -9.89 5.35 16.94
N PRO A 213 -9.54 5.30 18.24
CA PRO A 213 -9.96 4.22 19.13
C PRO A 213 -11.47 4.21 19.38
N LEU A 214 -12.17 5.29 19.01
CA LEU A 214 -13.63 5.39 19.11
C LEU A 214 -14.34 4.97 17.83
N LEU A 215 -13.61 4.78 16.73
CA LEU A 215 -14.20 4.35 15.47
C LEU A 215 -14.71 2.91 15.60
N ASN A 216 -16.02 2.78 15.77
CA ASN A 216 -16.69 1.49 15.74
C ASN A 216 -17.10 1.16 14.29
N TYR A 217 -16.11 0.83 13.47
CA TYR A 217 -16.31 0.44 12.08
C TYR A 217 -15.85 -1.00 11.85
N ASN A 218 -16.66 -1.79 11.12
CA ASN A 218 -16.32 -3.17 10.80
C ASN A 218 -15.73 -3.27 9.40
N TYR A 219 -14.40 -3.31 9.33
CA TYR A 219 -13.64 -3.56 8.10
C TYR A 219 -13.71 -5.00 7.61
N GLY A 220 -14.21 -5.90 8.45
CA GLY A 220 -14.29 -7.31 8.17
C GLY A 220 -15.32 -7.68 7.11
N PHE A 221 -15.12 -8.86 6.54
CA PHE A 221 -16.03 -9.42 5.57
C PHE A 221 -16.08 -10.94 5.64
N THR A 222 -17.17 -11.50 5.13
CA THR A 222 -17.39 -12.93 5.08
C THR A 222 -17.17 -13.46 3.67
N LEU A 223 -16.35 -14.49 3.56
CA LEU A 223 -16.24 -15.35 2.40
C LEU A 223 -17.01 -16.65 2.66
N THR A 224 -17.99 -16.93 1.82
CA THR A 224 -18.80 -18.15 1.92
C THR A 224 -18.45 -19.11 0.80
N ALA A 225 -18.04 -20.33 1.16
CA ALA A 225 -17.97 -21.44 0.21
C ALA A 225 -19.39 -21.91 -0.10
N CYS A 226 -19.89 -21.64 -1.30
CA CYS A 226 -21.25 -21.96 -1.70
C CYS A 226 -21.31 -23.30 -2.45
N TYR A 227 -22.27 -24.15 -2.10
CA TYR A 227 -22.49 -25.45 -2.71
C TYR A 227 -23.88 -25.53 -3.36
N LYS A 228 -24.05 -26.46 -4.29
CA LYS A 228 -25.35 -26.77 -4.89
C LYS A 228 -25.56 -28.27 -4.98
N LYS A 229 -26.82 -28.70 -4.97
CA LYS A 229 -27.16 -30.11 -5.16
C LYS A 229 -26.86 -30.51 -6.60
N ALA A 230 -26.26 -31.67 -6.77
CA ALA A 230 -25.92 -32.19 -8.08
C ALA A 230 -27.19 -32.44 -8.94
N SER A 231 -28.31 -32.78 -8.30
CA SER A 231 -29.63 -32.98 -8.94
C SER A 231 -30.23 -31.71 -9.56
N GLU A 232 -29.77 -30.53 -9.16
CA GLU A 232 -30.27 -29.24 -9.67
C GLU A 232 -29.52 -28.79 -10.94
N VAL A 233 -28.43 -29.50 -11.29
CA VAL A 233 -27.63 -29.21 -12.48
C VAL A 233 -28.36 -29.72 -13.74
N LYS A 234 -29.11 -28.83 -14.40
CA LYS A 234 -29.83 -29.16 -15.64
C LYS A 234 -28.88 -29.49 -16.79
N ASN A 235 -29.24 -30.50 -17.58
CA ASN A 235 -28.61 -30.84 -18.87
C ASN A 235 -27.09 -31.13 -18.83
N LYS A 236 -26.53 -31.53 -17.68
CA LYS A 236 -25.14 -32.01 -17.59
C LYS A 236 -25.06 -33.24 -16.71
N GLU A 237 -24.41 -34.30 -17.19
CA GLU A 237 -24.00 -35.42 -16.35
C GLU A 237 -22.94 -34.93 -15.36
N VAL A 238 -23.09 -35.34 -14.12
CA VAL A 238 -22.17 -35.05 -13.02
C VAL A 238 -21.56 -36.36 -12.55
N PHE A 239 -20.29 -36.30 -12.13
CA PHE A 239 -19.49 -37.46 -11.75
C PHE A 239 -18.80 -37.20 -10.41
N THR A 240 -18.80 -38.23 -9.57
CA THR A 240 -18.24 -38.22 -8.23
C THR A 240 -16.77 -38.62 -8.28
N VAL A 241 -15.91 -37.76 -7.77
CA VAL A 241 -14.48 -38.01 -7.59
C VAL A 241 -14.22 -38.14 -6.10
N LYS A 242 -13.73 -39.31 -5.69
CA LYS A 242 -13.27 -39.56 -4.32
C LYS A 242 -11.75 -39.60 -4.31
N VAL A 243 -11.12 -38.64 -3.66
CA VAL A 243 -9.68 -38.63 -3.39
C VAL A 243 -9.44 -39.21 -1.99
N GLU A 244 -8.52 -40.18 -1.91
CA GLU A 244 -8.09 -40.80 -0.66
C GLU A 244 -6.62 -40.45 -0.39
N ASN A 245 -6.33 -40.04 0.85
CA ASN A 245 -5.04 -39.47 1.27
C ASN A 245 -4.64 -38.26 0.42
N GLY A 246 -5.61 -37.37 0.19
CA GLY A 246 -5.42 -36.17 -0.60
C GLY A 246 -6.68 -35.33 -0.68
N ILE A 247 -6.52 -34.19 -1.32
CA ILE A 247 -7.55 -33.19 -1.57
C ILE A 247 -7.98 -33.19 -3.05
N GLY A 248 -9.18 -32.66 -3.33
CA GLY A 248 -9.79 -32.69 -4.67
C GLY A 248 -11.01 -33.62 -4.80
N SER A 249 -11.55 -34.11 -3.68
CA SER A 249 -12.81 -34.85 -3.65
C SER A 249 -14.01 -33.94 -3.94
N GLY A 250 -15.00 -34.44 -4.68
CA GLY A 250 -16.23 -33.72 -4.92
C GLY A 250 -17.08 -34.30 -6.05
N THR A 251 -18.17 -33.62 -6.36
CA THR A 251 -19.01 -33.91 -7.53
C THR A 251 -18.75 -32.86 -8.60
N TYR A 252 -18.46 -33.27 -9.82
CA TYR A 252 -18.01 -32.38 -10.90
C TYR A 252 -18.79 -32.61 -12.19
N LYS A 253 -18.80 -31.62 -13.09
CA LYS A 253 -19.38 -31.78 -14.44
C LYS A 253 -18.38 -32.49 -15.35
N GLU A 254 -18.87 -33.18 -16.37
CA GLU A 254 -18.01 -33.63 -17.47
C GLU A 254 -17.17 -32.46 -18.02
N GLY A 255 -15.88 -32.71 -18.24
CA GLY A 255 -14.92 -31.74 -18.75
C GLY A 255 -14.33 -30.79 -17.70
N SER A 256 -14.76 -30.85 -16.44
CA SER A 256 -14.13 -30.10 -15.35
C SER A 256 -12.67 -30.54 -15.18
N ASN A 257 -11.77 -29.56 -15.00
CA ASN A 257 -10.39 -29.79 -14.62
C ASN A 257 -10.24 -29.56 -13.11
N VAL A 258 -9.72 -30.55 -12.38
CA VAL A 258 -9.62 -30.53 -10.91
C VAL A 258 -8.18 -30.80 -10.51
N THR A 259 -7.55 -29.90 -9.76
CA THR A 259 -6.26 -30.21 -9.15
C THR A 259 -6.47 -31.16 -7.98
N VAL A 260 -5.76 -32.29 -8.01
CA VAL A 260 -5.73 -33.29 -6.96
C VAL A 260 -4.33 -33.28 -6.37
N THR A 261 -4.25 -33.13 -5.05
CA THR A 261 -2.98 -33.04 -4.32
C THR A 261 -2.97 -34.07 -3.20
N ALA A 262 -1.89 -34.81 -3.06
CA ALA A 262 -1.72 -35.81 -2.02
C ALA A 262 -1.51 -35.12 -0.67
N ASP A 263 -2.00 -35.75 0.40
CA ASP A 263 -1.70 -35.30 1.75
C ASP A 263 -0.18 -35.43 2.01
N PRO A 264 0.38 -34.65 2.96
CA PRO A 264 1.77 -34.81 3.38
C PRO A 264 2.09 -36.27 3.69
N ALA A 265 3.25 -36.73 3.22
CA ALA A 265 3.65 -38.11 3.42
C ALA A 265 3.86 -38.40 4.92
N PRO A 266 3.40 -39.56 5.43
CA PRO A 266 3.71 -39.97 6.79
C PRO A 266 5.22 -40.11 7.03
N LYS A 267 5.64 -40.07 8.29
CA LYS A 267 7.05 -40.22 8.68
C LYS A 267 7.70 -41.46 8.04
N GLY A 268 8.88 -41.27 7.46
CA GLY A 268 9.67 -42.33 6.82
C GLY A 268 9.20 -42.67 5.41
N LYS A 269 8.25 -41.92 4.84
CA LYS A 269 7.71 -42.16 3.52
C LYS A 269 7.80 -40.94 2.63
N VAL A 270 7.78 -41.20 1.32
CA VAL A 270 7.59 -40.21 0.27
C VAL A 270 6.40 -40.60 -0.59
N PHE A 271 5.78 -39.62 -1.24
CA PHE A 271 4.76 -39.87 -2.25
C PHE A 271 5.32 -40.84 -3.32
N ASP A 272 4.60 -41.93 -3.58
CA ASP A 272 4.96 -42.91 -4.62
C ASP A 272 4.25 -42.57 -5.92
N LYS A 273 2.91 -42.66 -5.89
CA LYS A 273 2.06 -42.47 -7.05
C LYS A 273 0.58 -42.35 -6.71
N TRP A 274 -0.20 -41.95 -7.72
CA TRP A 274 -1.65 -42.06 -7.73
C TRP A 274 -2.12 -43.40 -8.31
N VAL A 275 -3.05 -44.04 -7.60
CA VAL A 275 -3.79 -45.23 -8.07
C VAL A 275 -5.22 -44.80 -8.37
N THR A 276 -5.69 -45.10 -9.58
CA THR A 276 -7.04 -44.73 -10.04
C THR A 276 -7.91 -45.96 -10.18
N LYS A 277 -9.17 -45.83 -9.78
CA LYS A 277 -10.22 -46.83 -9.97
C LYS A 277 -11.48 -46.16 -10.52
N SER A 278 -12.07 -46.71 -11.58
CA SER A 278 -13.40 -46.29 -12.00
C SER A 278 -14.45 -46.99 -11.13
N ASN A 279 -15.43 -46.21 -10.68
CA ASN A 279 -16.58 -46.68 -9.91
C ASN A 279 -17.84 -46.81 -10.77
N THR A 280 -17.73 -46.56 -12.08
CA THR A 280 -18.85 -46.68 -13.02
C THR A 280 -18.80 -48.03 -13.73
N ASP A 281 -19.93 -48.74 -13.69
CA ASP A 281 -20.06 -50.06 -14.30
C ASP A 281 -19.70 -50.04 -15.80
N GLY A 282 -18.82 -50.95 -16.20
CA GLY A 282 -18.35 -51.08 -17.59
C GLY A 282 -17.26 -50.09 -18.02
N VAL A 283 -16.88 -49.13 -17.18
CA VAL A 283 -15.76 -48.21 -17.45
C VAL A 283 -14.45 -48.76 -16.87
N LYS A 284 -13.38 -48.73 -17.66
CA LYS A 284 -12.05 -49.22 -17.24
C LYS A 284 -11.28 -48.13 -16.52
N ASP A 285 -10.52 -48.48 -15.47
CA ASP A 285 -9.69 -47.54 -14.67
C ASP A 285 -8.76 -46.63 -15.49
N LYS A 286 -8.26 -47.13 -16.63
CA LYS A 286 -7.42 -46.34 -17.57
C LYS A 286 -8.13 -45.16 -18.22
N LYS A 287 -9.45 -45.02 -18.03
CA LYS A 287 -10.27 -43.89 -18.47
C LYS A 287 -10.33 -42.76 -17.45
N VAL A 288 -9.86 -42.98 -16.22
CA VAL A 288 -9.67 -41.88 -15.26
C VAL A 288 -8.48 -41.04 -15.74
N ASN A 289 -8.76 -39.83 -16.22
CA ASN A 289 -7.82 -39.01 -16.97
C ASN A 289 -7.04 -38.05 -16.06
N ILE A 290 -5.95 -38.57 -15.50
CA ILE A 290 -5.02 -37.80 -14.66
C ILE A 290 -3.78 -37.40 -15.45
N SER A 291 -3.31 -36.16 -15.25
CA SER A 291 -2.17 -35.60 -15.98
C SER A 291 -0.82 -36.22 -15.56
N SER A 292 -0.76 -36.80 -14.36
CA SER A 292 0.44 -37.47 -13.86
C SER A 292 0.08 -38.52 -12.81
N LYS A 293 0.80 -39.64 -12.83
CA LYS A 293 0.76 -40.63 -11.75
C LYS A 293 1.82 -40.39 -10.68
N THR A 294 2.88 -39.65 -10.97
CA THR A 294 4.10 -39.60 -10.14
C THR A 294 4.39 -38.20 -9.58
N LYS A 295 3.50 -37.23 -9.80
CA LYS A 295 3.56 -35.93 -9.14
C LYS A 295 2.55 -35.92 -8.00
N SER A 296 2.98 -35.45 -6.83
CA SER A 296 2.13 -35.33 -5.63
C SER A 296 0.95 -34.38 -5.84
N SER A 297 1.07 -33.42 -6.73
CA SER A 297 -0.04 -32.61 -7.26
C SER A 297 -0.18 -32.80 -8.77
N MET A 298 -1.41 -32.99 -9.23
CA MET A 298 -1.74 -33.25 -10.63
C MET A 298 -3.15 -32.77 -10.98
N ASN A 299 -3.48 -32.76 -12.27
CA ASN A 299 -4.80 -32.36 -12.76
C ASN A 299 -5.59 -33.60 -13.20
N LEU A 300 -6.84 -33.69 -12.79
CA LEU A 300 -7.85 -34.63 -13.27
C LEU A 300 -8.77 -33.92 -14.26
N LEU A 301 -8.86 -34.44 -15.49
CA LEU A 301 -9.97 -34.12 -16.38
C LEU A 301 -11.13 -35.07 -16.10
N VAL A 302 -12.23 -34.55 -15.60
CA VAL A 302 -13.42 -35.34 -15.25
C VAL A 302 -14.11 -35.80 -16.53
N GLU A 303 -14.05 -37.11 -16.80
CA GLU A 303 -14.75 -37.76 -17.90
C GLU A 303 -16.03 -38.44 -17.40
N LYS A 304 -16.69 -39.22 -18.27
CA LYS A 304 -17.97 -39.88 -17.98
C LYS A 304 -17.86 -41.08 -17.04
N CYS A 305 -17.22 -40.92 -15.89
CA CYS A 305 -17.21 -41.92 -14.84
C CYS A 305 -16.96 -41.32 -13.46
N ASP A 306 -17.65 -41.88 -12.48
CA ASP A 306 -17.25 -41.78 -11.08
C ASP A 306 -15.91 -42.49 -10.89
N CYS A 307 -15.07 -41.97 -9.99
CA CYS A 307 -13.76 -42.55 -9.74
C CYS A 307 -13.29 -42.38 -8.30
N THR A 308 -12.38 -43.28 -7.91
CA THR A 308 -11.55 -43.15 -6.72
C THR A 308 -10.11 -42.94 -7.14
N ILE A 309 -9.43 -41.96 -6.55
CA ILE A 309 -8.03 -41.63 -6.77
C ILE A 309 -7.33 -41.68 -5.42
N THR A 310 -6.42 -42.64 -5.23
CA THR A 310 -5.77 -42.87 -3.93
C THR A 310 -4.29 -42.51 -4.04
N ALA A 311 -3.81 -41.61 -3.17
CA ALA A 311 -2.37 -41.37 -3.04
C ALA A 311 -1.74 -42.55 -2.29
N THR A 312 -0.68 -43.11 -2.86
CA THR A 312 0.13 -44.15 -2.22
C THR A 312 1.51 -43.61 -1.88
N TYR A 313 2.07 -44.09 -0.78
CA TYR A 313 3.37 -43.67 -0.26
C TYR A 313 4.30 -44.87 -0.14
N LYS A 314 5.56 -44.69 -0.51
CA LYS A 314 6.63 -45.68 -0.38
C LYS A 314 7.65 -45.24 0.64
N ASP A 315 8.48 -46.17 1.10
CA ASP A 315 9.56 -45.87 2.03
C ASP A 315 10.55 -44.88 1.39
N ALA A 316 10.97 -43.88 2.18
CA ALA A 316 11.92 -42.88 1.74
C ALA A 316 13.31 -43.49 1.54
N GLU A 317 14.01 -43.09 0.47
CA GLU A 317 15.42 -43.41 0.28
C GLU A 317 16.26 -42.30 0.94
N GLY A 318 16.94 -42.63 2.04
CA GLY A 318 17.78 -41.68 2.79
C GLY A 318 17.10 -41.09 4.03
N ALA A 319 17.78 -40.13 4.65
CA ALA A 319 17.27 -39.48 5.86
C ALA A 319 16.10 -38.55 5.52
N GLN A 320 15.13 -38.48 6.43
CA GLN A 320 14.07 -37.49 6.42
C GLN A 320 14.10 -36.70 7.72
N TYR A 321 13.76 -35.42 7.59
CA TYR A 321 13.71 -34.50 8.71
C TYR A 321 12.33 -33.87 8.81
N ASP A 322 11.96 -33.59 10.03
CA ASP A 322 10.69 -32.99 10.41
C ASP A 322 10.77 -31.47 10.25
N VAL A 323 9.87 -30.89 9.46
CA VAL A 323 9.66 -29.44 9.39
C VAL A 323 8.31 -29.14 10.02
N GLN A 324 8.34 -28.45 11.16
CA GLN A 324 7.13 -28.11 11.92
C GLN A 324 6.92 -26.61 11.94
N VAL A 325 5.74 -26.17 11.50
CA VAL A 325 5.20 -24.86 11.87
C VAL A 325 4.40 -25.05 13.14
N LEU A 326 4.82 -24.37 14.20
CA LEU A 326 4.16 -24.40 15.49
C LEU A 326 3.19 -23.23 15.62
N GLY A 327 2.23 -23.34 16.54
CA GLY A 327 1.43 -22.19 16.97
C GLY A 327 2.26 -21.23 17.83
N THR A 328 1.67 -20.09 18.16
CA THR A 328 2.30 -19.04 18.99
C THR A 328 2.67 -19.49 20.40
N ASP A 329 2.10 -20.61 20.87
CA ASP A 329 2.46 -21.24 22.14
C ASP A 329 3.78 -22.03 22.10
N GLY A 330 4.39 -22.16 20.91
CA GLY A 330 5.61 -22.93 20.66
C GLY A 330 5.45 -24.43 20.90
N LYS A 331 4.21 -24.94 20.97
CA LYS A 331 3.92 -26.33 21.36
C LYS A 331 2.92 -27.00 20.43
N SER A 332 1.83 -26.31 20.12
CA SER A 332 0.82 -26.79 19.18
C SER A 332 1.44 -26.89 17.79
N VAL A 333 1.21 -28.00 17.09
CA VAL A 333 1.68 -28.18 15.72
C VAL A 333 0.59 -27.66 14.79
N TYR A 334 0.88 -26.59 14.07
CA TYR A 334 -0.01 -26.03 13.05
C TYR A 334 0.12 -26.79 11.73
N SER A 335 1.36 -27.04 11.29
CA SER A 335 1.62 -27.91 10.14
C SER A 335 2.90 -28.72 10.35
N GLN A 336 2.95 -29.90 9.72
CA GLN A 336 4.06 -30.83 9.82
C GLN A 336 4.33 -31.49 8.47
N GLN A 337 5.59 -31.49 8.05
CA GLN A 337 6.03 -32.13 6.81
C GLN A 337 7.33 -32.90 7.03
N TYR A 338 7.43 -34.09 6.45
CA TYR A 338 8.68 -34.86 6.45
C TYR A 338 9.39 -34.69 5.11
N VAL A 339 10.57 -34.08 5.15
CA VAL A 339 11.31 -33.60 3.99
C VAL A 339 12.62 -34.38 3.88
N SER A 340 13.00 -34.76 2.66
CA SER A 340 14.25 -35.48 2.43
C SER A 340 15.47 -34.57 2.65
N GLU A 341 16.57 -35.16 3.11
CA GLU A 341 17.87 -34.49 3.20
C GLU A 341 18.24 -33.74 1.90
N ASN A 342 18.73 -32.51 2.04
CA ASN A 342 19.13 -31.59 0.95
C ASN A 342 17.99 -31.23 -0.03
N THR A 343 16.76 -31.16 0.47
CA THR A 343 15.61 -30.65 -0.28
C THR A 343 14.94 -29.50 0.48
N SER A 344 13.91 -28.90 -0.10
CA SER A 344 13.25 -27.75 0.48
C SER A 344 11.74 -27.87 0.46
N VAL A 345 11.11 -27.09 1.33
CA VAL A 345 9.67 -27.03 1.48
C VAL A 345 9.24 -25.59 1.74
N ASP A 346 8.13 -25.18 1.14
CA ASP A 346 7.51 -23.89 1.43
C ASP A 346 6.63 -24.02 2.69
N VAL A 347 6.75 -23.04 3.58
CA VAL A 347 5.97 -22.95 4.82
C VAL A 347 5.34 -21.56 4.93
N THR A 348 4.14 -21.52 5.50
CA THR A 348 3.38 -20.27 5.70
C THR A 348 2.89 -20.23 7.14
N ALA A 349 3.06 -19.09 7.81
CA ALA A 349 2.52 -18.88 9.14
C ALA A 349 0.99 -18.83 9.09
N PRO A 350 0.29 -19.33 10.13
CA PRO A 350 -1.13 -19.07 10.30
C PRO A 350 -1.41 -17.57 10.20
N ALA A 351 -2.61 -17.22 9.73
CA ALA A 351 -3.04 -15.83 9.84
C ALA A 351 -3.21 -15.46 11.33
N PRO A 352 -2.92 -14.21 11.72
CA PRO A 352 -3.25 -13.72 13.04
C PRO A 352 -4.74 -13.93 13.34
N THR A 353 -5.08 -14.31 14.58
CA THR A 353 -6.47 -14.53 15.03
C THR A 353 -6.99 -13.40 15.92
N THR A 354 -6.17 -12.38 16.14
CA THR A 354 -6.48 -11.21 16.96
C THR A 354 -6.48 -9.94 16.10
N PRO A 355 -7.44 -9.02 16.30
CA PRO A 355 -7.45 -7.75 15.60
C PRO A 355 -6.21 -6.93 15.96
N TYR A 356 -5.76 -6.08 15.03
CA TYR A 356 -4.55 -5.26 15.16
C TYR A 356 -3.27 -6.06 15.42
N THR A 357 -3.15 -7.26 14.86
CA THR A 357 -1.90 -8.03 14.92
C THR A 357 -1.45 -8.47 13.54
N VAL A 358 -0.14 -8.35 13.28
CA VAL A 358 0.49 -8.69 12.01
C VAL A 358 1.68 -9.60 12.24
N PHE A 359 2.03 -10.41 11.23
CA PHE A 359 3.24 -11.24 11.29
C PHE A 359 4.46 -10.32 11.39
N ASP A 360 5.38 -10.64 12.31
CA ASP A 360 6.61 -9.89 12.50
C ASP A 360 7.80 -10.68 11.96
N HIS A 361 8.05 -11.87 12.52
CA HIS A 361 9.13 -12.74 12.09
C HIS A 361 8.93 -14.19 12.56
N TRP A 362 9.78 -15.09 12.04
CA TRP A 362 9.91 -16.48 12.50
C TRP A 362 11.00 -16.60 13.57
N GLU A 363 10.66 -17.18 14.72
CA GLU A 363 11.64 -17.79 15.61
C GLU A 363 11.87 -19.24 15.19
N THR A 364 13.14 -19.66 15.09
CA THR A 364 13.50 -21.00 14.61
C THR A 364 14.73 -21.56 15.33
N ASP A 365 14.79 -22.89 15.44
CA ASP A 365 15.98 -23.62 15.92
C ASP A 365 17.06 -23.81 14.84
N ASP A 366 16.77 -23.37 13.60
CA ASP A 366 17.73 -23.33 12.50
C ASP A 366 17.54 -22.12 11.57
N LYS A 367 18.13 -20.98 11.95
CA LYS A 367 18.01 -19.74 11.15
C LYS A 367 18.59 -19.89 9.74
N ASP A 368 19.68 -20.63 9.58
CA ASP A 368 20.35 -20.80 8.29
C ASP A 368 19.53 -21.64 7.30
N ALA A 369 18.55 -22.42 7.78
CA ALA A 369 17.64 -23.18 6.94
C ALA A 369 16.50 -22.33 6.37
N VAL A 370 16.19 -21.17 6.93
CA VAL A 370 15.04 -20.34 6.54
C VAL A 370 15.51 -19.24 5.60
N GLU A 371 14.99 -19.20 4.37
CA GLU A 371 15.43 -18.22 3.36
C GLU A 371 15.15 -16.78 3.78
N ASP A 372 13.97 -16.54 4.35
CA ASP A 372 13.57 -15.24 4.87
C ASP A 372 12.75 -15.41 6.15
N VAL A 373 13.29 -14.95 7.28
CA VAL A 373 12.62 -15.03 8.58
C VAL A 373 11.58 -13.93 8.77
N ASN A 374 11.61 -12.87 7.97
CA ASN A 374 10.67 -11.73 8.07
C ASN A 374 9.50 -11.87 7.08
N SER A 375 9.51 -12.90 6.22
CA SER A 375 8.38 -13.22 5.35
C SER A 375 7.45 -14.27 5.98
N ARG A 376 6.14 -13.94 6.03
CA ARG A 376 5.09 -14.86 6.51
C ARG A 376 5.05 -16.18 5.73
N SER A 377 5.39 -16.15 4.45
CA SER A 377 5.56 -17.32 3.59
C SER A 377 7.02 -17.42 3.15
N THR A 378 7.70 -18.49 3.55
CA THR A 378 9.14 -18.64 3.38
C THR A 378 9.50 -20.07 2.98
N LYS A 379 10.70 -20.25 2.43
CA LYS A 379 11.21 -21.58 2.09
C LYS A 379 12.17 -22.06 3.16
N VAL A 380 12.03 -23.32 3.54
CA VAL A 380 12.92 -24.02 4.47
C VAL A 380 13.78 -25.01 3.69
N ASN A 381 15.09 -24.78 3.70
CA ASN A 381 16.11 -25.63 3.09
C ASN A 381 16.63 -26.64 4.12
N VAL A 382 16.16 -27.87 4.01
CA VAL A 382 16.46 -28.94 4.96
C VAL A 382 17.77 -29.62 4.60
N THR A 383 18.74 -29.55 5.52
CA THR A 383 20.04 -30.20 5.36
C THR A 383 20.08 -31.51 6.13
N ASN A 384 20.38 -31.48 7.42
CA ASN A 384 20.71 -32.67 8.21
C ASN A 384 20.05 -32.75 9.60
N LYS A 385 19.05 -31.91 9.87
CA LYS A 385 18.29 -31.89 11.13
C LYS A 385 16.86 -31.43 10.92
N ASP A 386 16.02 -31.73 11.91
CA ASP A 386 14.65 -31.22 12.00
C ASP A 386 14.67 -29.69 12.17
N VAL A 387 13.63 -29.01 11.69
CA VAL A 387 13.46 -27.55 11.76
C VAL A 387 12.10 -27.23 12.36
N LYS A 388 12.07 -26.35 13.35
CA LYS A 388 10.86 -25.86 14.00
C LYS A 388 10.76 -24.37 13.86
N LEU A 389 9.61 -23.90 13.36
CA LEU A 389 9.32 -22.49 13.19
C LEU A 389 8.15 -22.09 14.09
N VAL A 390 8.32 -21.03 14.86
CA VAL A 390 7.28 -20.40 15.68
C VAL A 390 7.04 -19.00 15.10
N PRO A 391 5.81 -18.68 14.66
CA PRO A 391 5.50 -17.35 14.16
C PRO A 391 5.38 -16.38 15.34
N VAL A 392 6.02 -15.23 15.21
CA VAL A 392 5.88 -14.09 16.13
C VAL A 392 5.01 -13.04 15.47
N TYR A 393 4.04 -12.52 16.21
CA TYR A 393 3.16 -11.44 15.77
C TYR A 393 3.39 -10.22 16.64
N LYS A 394 3.26 -9.04 16.04
CA LYS A 394 3.33 -7.75 16.74
C LYS A 394 2.02 -7.00 16.63
N GLN A 395 1.85 -6.03 17.52
CA GLN A 395 0.76 -5.06 17.44
C GLN A 395 0.94 -4.21 16.17
N SER A 396 -0.16 -4.01 15.45
CA SER A 396 -0.25 -3.07 14.35
C SER A 396 -0.77 -1.73 14.87
N ASP A 397 -0.14 -0.64 14.45
CA ASP A 397 -0.60 0.73 14.71
C ASP A 397 -1.81 1.10 13.85
N THR A 398 -2.10 0.29 12.83
CA THR A 398 -3.23 0.48 11.93
C THR A 398 -4.20 -0.71 11.97
N PRO A 399 -5.51 -0.51 11.74
CA PRO A 399 -6.49 -1.59 11.68
C PRO A 399 -6.10 -2.75 10.75
N THR A 400 -6.34 -3.97 11.22
CA THR A 400 -6.32 -5.17 10.36
C THR A 400 -7.74 -5.54 9.93
N PHE A 401 -7.84 -6.20 8.79
CA PHE A 401 -9.10 -6.57 8.16
C PHE A 401 -9.45 -8.02 8.47
N GLU A 402 -10.56 -8.25 9.15
CA GLU A 402 -11.04 -9.60 9.45
C GLU A 402 -11.58 -10.27 8.18
N VAL A 403 -11.00 -11.40 7.82
CA VAL A 403 -11.59 -12.34 6.86
C VAL A 403 -12.25 -13.44 7.65
N LYS A 404 -13.56 -13.56 7.49
CA LYS A 404 -14.32 -14.67 8.05
C LYS A 404 -14.67 -15.65 6.96
N VAL A 405 -14.14 -16.86 7.03
CA VAL A 405 -14.48 -17.93 6.08
C VAL A 405 -15.59 -18.81 6.65
N VAL A 406 -16.64 -19.06 5.84
CA VAL A 406 -17.81 -19.85 6.23
C VAL A 406 -18.06 -20.96 5.22
N THR A 407 -18.26 -22.18 5.72
CA THR A 407 -18.76 -23.29 4.92
C THR A 407 -20.28 -23.16 4.73
N GLY A 408 -20.73 -22.93 3.50
CA GLY A 408 -22.16 -22.88 3.16
C GLY A 408 -22.85 -24.24 3.24
N GLU A 409 -24.19 -24.23 3.12
CA GLU A 409 -24.99 -25.46 3.13
C GLU A 409 -24.56 -26.41 2.00
N GLY A 410 -24.14 -27.62 2.36
CA GLY A 410 -23.66 -28.64 1.42
C GLY A 410 -22.18 -28.96 1.53
N GLY A 411 -21.41 -28.16 2.27
CA GLY A 411 -20.04 -28.52 2.66
C GLY A 411 -20.00 -29.46 3.87
N ASN A 412 -18.91 -30.21 3.99
CA ASN A 412 -18.63 -31.17 5.06
C ASN A 412 -17.29 -30.85 5.73
N GLY A 413 -17.35 -30.17 6.88
CA GLY A 413 -16.17 -29.68 7.60
C GLY A 413 -16.01 -28.16 7.50
N GLU A 414 -14.82 -27.69 7.84
CA GLU A 414 -14.48 -26.27 7.87
C GLU A 414 -13.75 -25.87 6.59
N SER A 415 -14.11 -24.69 6.08
CA SER A 415 -13.39 -24.03 5.01
C SER A 415 -12.35 -23.11 5.65
N THR A 416 -11.18 -22.97 5.04
CA THR A 416 -10.02 -22.28 5.64
C THR A 416 -9.71 -20.96 4.94
N GLY A 417 -8.98 -20.09 5.64
CA GLY A 417 -8.53 -18.78 5.17
C GLY A 417 -9.04 -17.63 6.05
N ASP A 418 -9.59 -17.97 7.21
CA ASP A 418 -9.97 -17.04 8.26
C ASP A 418 -8.74 -16.42 8.95
N GLY A 419 -8.90 -15.18 9.40
CA GLY A 419 -7.88 -14.46 10.15
C GLY A 419 -7.94 -12.96 9.93
N TYR A 420 -6.91 -12.27 10.41
CA TYR A 420 -6.71 -10.84 10.24
C TYR A 420 -5.55 -10.58 9.28
N TYR A 421 -5.76 -9.63 8.36
CA TYR A 421 -4.84 -9.34 7.28
C TYR A 421 -4.67 -7.84 7.12
N VAL A 422 -3.61 -7.43 6.43
CA VAL A 422 -3.43 -6.05 5.95
C VAL A 422 -3.47 -6.02 4.43
N GLU A 423 -3.59 -4.82 3.86
CA GLU A 423 -3.49 -4.63 2.42
C GLU A 423 -2.20 -5.28 1.86
N GLY A 424 -2.33 -5.96 0.73
CA GLY A 424 -1.24 -6.67 0.06
C GLY A 424 -0.97 -8.09 0.57
N ASP A 425 -1.55 -8.49 1.70
CA ASP A 425 -1.43 -9.88 2.17
C ASP A 425 -2.08 -10.86 1.19
N LYS A 426 -1.39 -11.94 0.85
CA LYS A 426 -1.99 -13.06 0.13
C LYS A 426 -2.84 -13.92 1.07
N VAL A 427 -4.10 -14.13 0.72
CA VAL A 427 -5.05 -14.97 1.46
C VAL A 427 -5.34 -16.22 0.65
N GLU A 428 -4.96 -17.38 1.21
CA GLU A 428 -5.25 -18.69 0.63
C GLU A 428 -6.58 -19.22 1.20
N LEU A 429 -7.48 -19.62 0.31
CA LEU A 429 -8.82 -20.12 0.60
C LEU A 429 -8.94 -21.59 0.21
N SER A 430 -9.56 -22.39 1.07
CA SER A 430 -9.90 -23.78 0.76
C SER A 430 -11.30 -24.10 1.25
N ALA A 431 -12.19 -24.45 0.34
CA ALA A 431 -13.55 -24.84 0.67
C ALA A 431 -13.55 -26.25 1.27
N ALA A 432 -14.41 -26.46 2.27
CA ALA A 432 -14.66 -27.78 2.81
C ALA A 432 -15.11 -28.77 1.72
N VAL A 433 -14.80 -30.06 1.90
CA VAL A 433 -15.21 -31.10 0.95
C VAL A 433 -16.75 -31.11 0.84
N PRO A 434 -17.33 -31.19 -0.37
CA PRO A 434 -18.78 -31.29 -0.50
C PRO A 434 -19.34 -32.55 0.18
N LYS A 435 -20.52 -32.44 0.80
CA LYS A 435 -21.34 -33.59 1.21
C LYS A 435 -21.69 -34.44 -0.03
N GLU A 436 -22.00 -35.71 0.20
CA GLU A 436 -22.49 -36.58 -0.87
C GLU A 436 -23.71 -35.97 -1.58
N GLY A 437 -23.70 -35.98 -2.92
CA GLY A 437 -24.74 -35.36 -3.74
C GLY A 437 -24.67 -33.83 -3.86
N TYR A 438 -23.68 -33.17 -3.25
CA TYR A 438 -23.39 -31.76 -3.44
C TYR A 438 -22.12 -31.54 -4.26
N MET A 439 -22.02 -30.36 -4.86
CA MET A 439 -20.80 -29.86 -5.49
C MET A 439 -20.50 -28.45 -5.01
N PHE A 440 -19.22 -28.14 -4.85
CA PHE A 440 -18.78 -26.75 -4.74
C PHE A 440 -19.27 -25.99 -5.97
N SER A 441 -19.82 -24.80 -5.74
CA SER A 441 -20.35 -23.96 -6.80
C SER A 441 -19.48 -22.75 -7.04
N HIS A 442 -19.22 -21.94 -6.01
CA HIS A 442 -18.43 -20.71 -6.07
C HIS A 442 -18.15 -20.18 -4.67
N TRP A 443 -17.23 -19.22 -4.57
CA TRP A 443 -17.07 -18.34 -3.43
C TRP A 443 -17.96 -17.11 -3.57
N GLU A 444 -18.56 -16.68 -2.47
CA GLU A 444 -19.28 -15.41 -2.37
C GLU A 444 -18.62 -14.55 -1.30
N ASN A 445 -18.36 -13.28 -1.57
CA ASN A 445 -17.85 -12.32 -0.59
C ASN A 445 -18.90 -11.26 -0.28
N LYS A 446 -19.09 -10.95 1.00
CA LYS A 446 -19.95 -9.87 1.49
C LYS A 446 -19.32 -9.21 2.70
N ASP A 447 -19.34 -7.88 2.75
CA ASP A 447 -19.01 -7.16 3.98
C ASP A 447 -20.10 -7.35 5.04
N SER A 448 -19.88 -6.71 6.19
CA SER A 448 -20.81 -6.70 7.30
C SER A 448 -22.16 -6.04 7.00
N TYR A 449 -22.28 -5.29 5.89
CA TYR A 449 -23.50 -4.63 5.43
C TYR A 449 -24.21 -5.41 4.31
N GLY A 450 -23.63 -6.52 3.84
CA GLY A 450 -24.18 -7.39 2.80
C GLY A 450 -23.83 -6.96 1.38
N VAL A 451 -22.89 -6.02 1.21
CA VAL A 451 -22.40 -5.51 -0.08
C VAL A 451 -21.14 -6.28 -0.49
N GLY A 452 -20.94 -6.44 -1.80
CA GLY A 452 -19.72 -7.07 -2.34
C GLY A 452 -18.50 -6.21 -2.06
N THR A 453 -17.38 -6.83 -1.68
CA THR A 453 -16.24 -6.12 -1.08
C THR A 453 -15.18 -5.66 -2.08
N GLY A 454 -15.41 -5.89 -3.38
CA GLY A 454 -14.43 -5.60 -4.44
C GLY A 454 -13.24 -6.57 -4.45
N ILE A 455 -13.26 -7.62 -3.63
CA ILE A 455 -12.21 -8.65 -3.58
C ILE A 455 -12.19 -9.43 -4.89
N ALA A 456 -11.05 -9.40 -5.57
CA ALA A 456 -10.79 -10.15 -6.79
C ALA A 456 -10.21 -11.53 -6.44
N ILE A 457 -11.09 -12.53 -6.29
CA ILE A 457 -10.66 -13.92 -6.10
C ILE A 457 -10.09 -14.45 -7.42
N GLU A 458 -8.87 -15.01 -7.39
CA GLU A 458 -8.18 -15.51 -8.59
C GLU A 458 -9.06 -16.44 -9.43
N ASN A 459 -9.83 -17.30 -8.75
CA ASN A 459 -10.88 -18.09 -9.37
C ASN A 459 -12.01 -18.39 -8.38
N GLU A 460 -13.05 -17.56 -8.39
CA GLU A 460 -14.24 -17.73 -7.53
C GLU A 460 -14.96 -19.07 -7.74
N TYR A 461 -14.80 -19.74 -8.88
CA TYR A 461 -15.41 -21.05 -9.17
C TYR A 461 -14.49 -22.23 -8.82
N TYR A 462 -13.35 -21.96 -8.19
CA TYR A 462 -12.41 -22.97 -7.78
C TYR A 462 -12.34 -23.09 -6.26
N TRP A 463 -12.47 -24.33 -5.77
CA TRP A 463 -12.65 -24.62 -4.35
C TRP A 463 -11.40 -24.30 -3.52
N ASN A 464 -10.21 -24.32 -4.12
CA ASN A 464 -8.94 -23.91 -3.51
C ASN A 464 -8.35 -22.78 -4.34
N THR A 465 -8.32 -21.58 -3.81
CA THR A 465 -7.98 -20.36 -4.56
C THR A 465 -7.35 -19.34 -3.63
N SER A 466 -6.94 -18.19 -4.15
CA SER A 466 -6.40 -17.10 -3.35
C SER A 466 -6.93 -15.75 -3.82
N PHE A 467 -6.69 -14.73 -3.02
CA PHE A 467 -6.80 -13.33 -3.40
C PHE A 467 -5.75 -12.52 -2.66
N ASP A 468 -5.40 -11.36 -3.22
CA ASP A 468 -4.60 -10.35 -2.52
C ASP A 468 -5.55 -9.44 -1.74
N MET A 469 -5.27 -9.26 -0.45
CA MET A 469 -6.07 -8.41 0.42
C MET A 469 -6.01 -6.97 -0.08
N VAL A 470 -7.17 -6.34 -0.20
CA VAL A 470 -7.31 -4.96 -0.68
C VAL A 470 -7.39 -3.98 0.49
N ASP A 471 -7.12 -2.71 0.21
CA ASP A 471 -7.43 -1.62 1.12
C ASP A 471 -8.91 -1.64 1.53
N ARG A 472 -9.19 -1.78 2.83
CA ARG A 472 -10.54 -1.71 3.39
C ARG A 472 -10.81 -0.40 4.13
N TYR A 473 -9.86 0.51 4.28
CA TYR A 473 -10.13 1.88 4.74
C TYR A 473 -11.16 2.56 3.84
N ALA A 474 -11.14 2.27 2.53
CA ALA A 474 -12.12 2.74 1.55
C ALA A 474 -13.58 2.43 1.93
N SER A 475 -13.82 1.38 2.74
CA SER A 475 -15.18 1.07 3.16
C SER A 475 -15.83 2.15 4.05
N ILE A 476 -15.04 2.98 4.75
CA ILE A 476 -15.56 4.12 5.51
C ILE A 476 -16.22 5.15 4.58
N PRO A 477 -15.52 5.75 3.59
CA PRO A 477 -16.15 6.65 2.64
C PRO A 477 -17.21 5.96 1.78
N GLU A 478 -17.10 4.66 1.48
CA GLU A 478 -18.20 3.91 0.82
C GLU A 478 -19.50 3.97 1.63
N LYS A 479 -19.42 3.71 2.94
CA LYS A 479 -20.59 3.80 3.83
C LYS A 479 -21.15 5.23 3.85
N MET A 480 -20.29 6.25 3.92
CA MET A 480 -20.74 7.66 3.85
C MET A 480 -21.54 7.91 2.56
N PHE A 481 -21.04 7.44 1.42
CA PHE A 481 -21.69 7.57 0.13
C PHE A 481 -23.01 6.79 0.04
N ASP A 482 -23.07 5.56 0.57
CA ASP A 482 -24.30 4.77 0.67
C ASP A 482 -25.37 5.47 1.52
N GLU A 483 -24.98 6.22 2.55
CA GLU A 483 -25.87 7.04 3.39
C GLU A 483 -26.21 8.41 2.76
N GLY A 484 -25.67 8.67 1.57
CA GLY A 484 -26.02 9.78 0.70
C GLY A 484 -25.13 11.01 0.86
N VAL A 485 -23.95 10.89 1.46
CA VAL A 485 -22.90 11.92 1.33
C VAL A 485 -22.58 12.12 -0.15
N THR A 486 -22.50 13.37 -0.59
CA THR A 486 -22.23 13.71 -2.01
C THR A 486 -20.81 14.18 -2.24
N LEU A 487 -20.12 14.63 -1.18
CA LEU A 487 -18.72 15.01 -1.22
C LEU A 487 -17.99 14.59 0.06
N VAL A 488 -16.88 13.86 -0.09
CA VAL A 488 -15.93 13.58 0.99
C VAL A 488 -14.69 14.47 0.84
N PHE A 489 -14.23 15.04 1.95
CA PHE A 489 -12.93 15.69 2.04
C PHE A 489 -12.00 14.80 2.85
N ALA A 490 -10.85 14.43 2.27
CA ALA A 490 -9.88 13.53 2.88
C ALA A 490 -8.55 14.24 3.15
N GLY A 491 -8.60 15.42 3.78
CA GLY A 491 -7.41 16.25 3.96
C GLY A 491 -6.55 15.84 5.16
N GLY A 492 -5.24 15.67 4.92
CA GLY A 492 -4.21 15.56 5.96
C GLY A 492 -4.06 14.18 6.60
N ASN A 493 -4.46 13.11 5.91
CA ASN A 493 -4.41 11.74 6.44
C ASN A 493 -3.72 10.79 5.47
N ASP A 494 -3.03 9.76 5.99
CA ASP A 494 -2.22 8.83 5.19
C ASP A 494 -3.03 7.88 4.29
N LYS A 495 -4.36 7.89 4.42
CA LYS A 495 -5.29 7.03 3.69
C LYS A 495 -6.17 7.80 2.72
N GLU A 496 -5.82 9.02 2.34
CA GLU A 496 -6.67 9.86 1.48
C GLU A 496 -7.10 9.19 0.15
N GLU A 497 -6.26 8.33 -0.41
CA GLU A 497 -6.54 7.51 -1.61
C GLU A 497 -7.72 6.55 -1.44
N SER A 498 -8.02 6.14 -0.20
CA SER A 498 -9.18 5.31 0.13
C SER A 498 -10.51 6.01 -0.20
N ALA A 499 -10.58 7.34 -0.14
CA ALA A 499 -11.76 8.10 -0.54
C ALA A 499 -12.00 8.03 -2.06
N TYR A 500 -10.94 8.06 -2.87
CA TYR A 500 -11.04 7.89 -4.32
C TYR A 500 -11.38 6.44 -4.69
N THR A 501 -10.77 5.46 -4.02
CA THR A 501 -11.10 4.03 -4.18
C THR A 501 -12.59 3.77 -3.94
N ALA A 502 -13.15 4.35 -2.88
CA ALA A 502 -14.58 4.30 -2.58
C ALA A 502 -15.45 4.92 -3.67
N LYS A 503 -15.08 6.12 -4.14
CA LYS A 503 -15.80 6.86 -5.18
C LYS A 503 -16.03 6.02 -6.44
N TYR A 504 -15.04 5.23 -6.85
CA TYR A 504 -15.12 4.42 -8.08
C TYR A 504 -16.14 3.27 -8.04
N LYS A 505 -16.71 2.96 -6.87
CA LYS A 505 -17.79 1.94 -6.76
C LYS A 505 -19.17 2.46 -7.17
N PHE A 506 -19.35 3.77 -7.35
CA PHE A 506 -20.66 4.39 -7.57
C PHE A 506 -20.82 4.96 -8.98
N ASP A 507 -21.89 4.53 -9.68
CA ASP A 507 -22.22 4.97 -11.05
C ASP A 507 -22.56 6.48 -11.14
N ALA A 508 -23.16 7.05 -10.10
CA ALA A 508 -23.47 8.49 -10.02
C ALA A 508 -22.27 9.33 -9.54
N SER A 509 -21.14 8.68 -9.26
CA SER A 509 -19.85 9.21 -8.81
C SER A 509 -19.96 10.37 -7.81
N PRO A 510 -20.04 10.09 -6.50
CA PRO A 510 -19.87 11.12 -5.49
C PRO A 510 -18.51 11.80 -5.65
N SER A 511 -18.35 12.99 -5.09
CA SER A 511 -17.15 13.80 -5.26
C SER A 511 -16.15 13.61 -4.12
N VAL A 512 -14.87 13.78 -4.43
CA VAL A 512 -13.80 13.87 -3.44
C VAL A 512 -13.07 15.18 -3.66
N ALA A 513 -12.84 15.94 -2.59
CA ALA A 513 -12.00 17.13 -2.62
C ALA A 513 -10.60 16.76 -2.10
N ALA A 514 -9.56 17.16 -2.84
CA ALA A 514 -8.17 16.89 -2.49
C ALA A 514 -7.59 17.98 -1.57
N ALA A 515 -6.56 17.60 -0.80
CA ALA A 515 -5.80 18.51 0.03
C ALA A 515 -4.30 18.33 -0.22
N GLY A 516 -3.53 19.39 -0.03
CA GLY A 516 -2.07 19.33 -0.13
C GLY A 516 -1.56 19.36 -1.57
N VAL A 517 -2.03 18.43 -2.41
CA VAL A 517 -1.73 18.31 -3.85
C VAL A 517 -3.00 18.06 -4.66
N SER A 518 -2.93 18.27 -5.97
CA SER A 518 -4.03 17.94 -6.87
C SER A 518 -4.05 16.45 -7.21
N HIS A 519 -5.22 15.84 -7.13
CA HIS A 519 -5.54 14.51 -7.60
C HIS A 519 -6.33 14.56 -8.92
N SER A 520 -6.11 13.60 -9.82
CA SER A 520 -6.65 13.66 -11.18
C SER A 520 -8.19 13.56 -11.29
N ASP A 521 -8.84 12.94 -10.30
CA ASP A 521 -10.29 12.75 -10.24
C ASP A 521 -10.92 13.49 -9.04
N GLN A 522 -10.33 14.62 -8.66
CA GLN A 522 -10.89 15.51 -7.65
C GLN A 522 -12.05 16.35 -8.20
N ALA A 523 -12.94 16.80 -7.31
CA ALA A 523 -13.87 17.89 -7.63
C ALA A 523 -13.16 19.25 -7.65
N TYR A 524 -12.25 19.46 -6.70
CA TYR A 524 -11.32 20.58 -6.59
C TYR A 524 -10.23 20.18 -5.57
N ALA A 525 -9.14 20.95 -5.52
CA ALA A 525 -8.11 20.81 -4.50
C ALA A 525 -7.88 22.10 -3.74
N VAL A 526 -7.45 21.98 -2.49
CA VAL A 526 -6.76 23.05 -1.78
C VAL A 526 -5.31 22.65 -1.59
N VAL A 527 -4.40 23.34 -2.28
CA VAL A 527 -3.03 22.92 -2.52
C VAL A 527 -2.05 23.73 -1.68
N LYS A 528 -1.05 23.06 -1.09
CA LYS A 528 0.11 23.70 -0.45
C LYS A 528 1.05 24.22 -1.54
N ASN A 529 1.28 25.51 -1.60
CA ASN A 529 2.12 26.14 -2.61
C ASN A 529 3.59 26.12 -2.21
N TYR A 530 4.25 24.97 -2.38
CA TYR A 530 5.68 24.83 -2.07
C TYR A 530 6.53 25.79 -2.91
N SER A 531 6.09 26.11 -4.14
CA SER A 531 6.80 27.05 -5.00
C SER A 531 6.92 28.45 -4.37
N GLU A 532 5.81 29.04 -3.92
CA GLU A 532 5.84 30.36 -3.25
C GLU A 532 6.53 30.29 -1.88
N ALA A 533 6.26 29.25 -1.09
CA ALA A 533 6.90 29.06 0.21
C ALA A 533 8.44 29.01 0.11
N VAL A 534 8.99 28.29 -0.88
CA VAL A 534 10.42 28.22 -1.15
C VAL A 534 10.97 29.59 -1.58
N GLN A 535 10.26 30.30 -2.46
CA GLN A 535 10.68 31.63 -2.93
C GLN A 535 10.75 32.62 -1.76
N ASP A 536 9.75 32.63 -0.88
CA ASP A 536 9.72 33.47 0.32
C ASP A 536 10.89 33.15 1.27
N CYS A 537 11.14 31.88 1.55
CA CYS A 537 12.27 31.44 2.38
C CYS A 537 13.62 31.81 1.79
N LEU A 538 13.81 31.68 0.48
CA LEU A 538 15.09 32.03 -0.17
C LEU A 538 15.30 33.55 -0.22
N LYS A 539 14.23 34.32 -0.41
CA LYS A 539 14.26 35.78 -0.46
C LYS A 539 14.61 36.39 0.88
N ASP A 540 13.95 35.94 1.94
CA ASP A 540 14.03 36.52 3.28
C ASP A 540 14.66 35.53 4.27
N PHE A 541 15.68 34.80 3.82
CA PHE A 541 16.31 33.72 4.59
C PHE A 541 16.75 34.18 5.98
N ASN A 542 16.27 33.50 7.01
CA ASN A 542 16.62 33.75 8.40
C ASN A 542 16.66 32.43 9.17
N GLY A 543 17.85 31.84 9.31
CA GLY A 543 18.02 30.56 9.99
C GLY A 543 17.62 30.61 11.47
N GLY A 544 17.13 29.47 11.98
CA GLY A 544 16.53 29.34 13.30
C GLY A 544 15.09 29.83 13.41
N THR A 545 14.46 30.20 12.29
CA THR A 545 13.06 30.67 12.27
C THR A 545 12.12 29.71 11.55
N VAL A 546 10.84 29.82 11.91
CA VAL A 546 9.72 29.12 11.26
C VAL A 546 8.73 30.18 10.82
N ILE A 547 8.36 30.16 9.54
CA ILE A 547 7.28 30.98 9.00
C ILE A 547 6.08 30.09 8.66
N ALA A 548 4.89 30.69 8.58
CA ALA A 548 3.68 29.98 8.21
C ALA A 548 3.19 30.47 6.84
N ALA A 549 3.24 29.58 5.85
CA ALA A 549 2.64 29.74 4.54
C ALA A 549 1.11 29.62 4.63
N ASN A 550 0.40 30.64 4.17
CA ASN A 550 -1.06 30.72 4.27
C ASN A 550 -1.64 31.62 3.16
N CYS A 551 -2.94 31.98 3.22
CA CYS A 551 -3.56 32.83 2.21
C CYS A 551 -2.91 34.23 2.09
N SER A 552 -2.25 34.74 3.14
CA SER A 552 -1.57 36.05 3.11
C SER A 552 -0.21 36.03 2.41
N THR A 553 0.36 34.85 2.20
CA THR A 553 1.67 34.63 1.56
C THR A 553 1.52 33.89 0.23
N ASP A 554 0.29 33.74 -0.27
CA ASP A 554 -0.04 32.88 -1.42
C ASP A 554 0.47 31.42 -1.27
N GLY A 555 0.71 31.02 -0.02
CA GLY A 555 1.21 29.70 0.37
C GLY A 555 0.16 28.59 0.25
N ILE A 556 -1.09 28.96 0.04
CA ILE A 556 -2.22 28.05 -0.20
C ILE A 556 -2.98 28.59 -1.41
N TYR A 557 -3.43 27.72 -2.30
CA TYR A 557 -4.34 28.10 -3.37
C TYR A 557 -5.38 27.01 -3.64
N VAL A 558 -6.40 27.36 -4.42
CA VAL A 558 -7.46 26.45 -4.83
C VAL A 558 -7.28 26.10 -6.30
N ASP A 559 -7.30 24.81 -6.62
CA ASP A 559 -7.24 24.29 -7.99
C ASP A 559 -8.55 23.58 -8.37
N GLY A 560 -8.88 23.55 -9.66
CA GLY A 560 -10.04 22.82 -10.18
C GLY A 560 -11.40 23.51 -10.04
N LEU A 561 -11.47 24.78 -9.63
CA LEU A 561 -12.73 25.54 -9.69
C LEU A 561 -13.11 25.85 -11.15
N ALA A 562 -14.26 25.36 -11.58
CA ALA A 562 -14.83 25.70 -12.88
C ALA A 562 -15.17 27.19 -12.97
N ASP A 563 -15.17 27.75 -14.18
CA ASP A 563 -15.50 29.15 -14.46
C ASP A 563 -16.20 29.37 -15.82
N GLY A 564 -16.79 28.30 -16.37
CA GLY A 564 -17.47 28.31 -17.67
C GLY A 564 -18.85 28.96 -17.63
N THR A 565 -19.55 28.88 -16.52
CA THR A 565 -20.90 29.44 -16.31
C THR A 565 -20.90 30.66 -15.39
N ASP A 566 -21.99 31.44 -15.40
CA ASP A 566 -22.14 32.59 -14.50
C ASP A 566 -22.25 32.16 -13.03
N GLU A 567 -22.82 30.98 -12.77
CA GLU A 567 -22.90 30.39 -11.43
C GLU A 567 -21.51 30.00 -10.91
N GLU A 568 -20.71 29.31 -11.74
CA GLU A 568 -19.33 28.94 -11.43
C GLU A 568 -18.44 30.17 -11.16
N LYS A 569 -18.59 31.24 -11.96
CA LYS A 569 -17.88 32.51 -11.71
C LYS A 569 -18.29 33.18 -10.40
N ALA A 570 -19.57 33.14 -10.05
CA ALA A 570 -20.06 33.69 -8.78
C ALA A 570 -19.53 32.90 -7.57
N ILE A 571 -19.39 31.58 -7.71
CA ILE A 571 -18.74 30.73 -6.71
C ILE A 571 -17.27 31.13 -6.57
N LYS A 572 -16.52 31.24 -7.67
CA LYS A 572 -15.12 31.68 -7.66
C LYS A 572 -14.94 33.06 -7.01
N GLU A 573 -15.80 34.03 -7.33
CA GLU A 573 -15.78 35.34 -6.68
C GLU A 573 -16.06 35.26 -5.17
N SER A 574 -16.99 34.38 -4.75
CA SER A 574 -17.25 34.14 -3.32
C SER A 574 -16.01 33.56 -2.62
N VAL A 575 -15.34 32.60 -3.25
CA VAL A 575 -14.11 31.98 -2.74
C VAL A 575 -12.97 33.00 -2.65
N ASP A 576 -12.77 33.84 -3.68
CA ASP A 576 -11.77 34.91 -3.67
C ASP A 576 -11.98 35.91 -2.52
N ASN A 577 -13.24 36.22 -2.21
CA ASN A 577 -13.58 37.10 -1.09
C ASN A 577 -13.26 36.46 0.26
N VAL A 578 -13.54 35.16 0.43
CA VAL A 578 -13.15 34.39 1.62
C VAL A 578 -11.64 34.29 1.73
N TYR A 579 -10.95 33.97 0.64
CA TYR A 579 -9.49 33.91 0.58
C TYR A 579 -8.85 35.21 1.07
N LYS A 580 -9.30 36.35 0.54
CA LYS A 580 -8.83 37.69 0.99
C LYS A 580 -9.14 37.96 2.46
N ALA A 581 -10.29 37.48 2.96
CA ALA A 581 -10.68 37.66 4.35
C ALA A 581 -9.86 36.78 5.31
N LEU A 582 -9.43 35.59 4.88
CA LEU A 582 -8.45 34.78 5.61
C LEU A 582 -7.08 35.46 5.58
N ALA A 583 -6.63 35.89 4.39
CA ALA A 583 -5.34 36.56 4.19
C ALA A 583 -5.17 37.84 5.04
N ASN A 584 -6.23 38.61 5.26
CA ASN A 584 -6.17 39.83 6.08
C ASN A 584 -6.61 39.63 7.55
N GLY A 585 -6.87 38.38 7.97
CA GLY A 585 -7.25 38.03 9.34
C GLY A 585 -8.66 38.47 9.74
N LYS A 586 -9.52 38.86 8.80
CA LYS A 586 -10.96 39.12 9.07
C LYS A 586 -11.71 37.84 9.39
N ILE A 587 -11.31 36.73 8.78
CA ILE A 587 -11.73 35.37 9.16
C ILE A 587 -10.52 34.71 9.82
N THR A 588 -10.72 34.18 11.02
CA THR A 588 -9.70 33.43 11.76
C THR A 588 -10.36 32.16 12.24
N PRO A 589 -10.27 31.06 11.47
CA PRO A 589 -10.81 29.80 11.90
C PRO A 589 -10.12 29.35 13.19
N SER A 590 -10.84 28.63 14.04
CA SER A 590 -10.32 28.12 15.30
C SER A 590 -9.84 26.68 15.12
N ARG A 591 -8.71 26.33 15.74
CA ARG A 591 -8.27 24.93 15.79
C ARG A 591 -9.24 24.09 16.60
N CYS A 592 -9.33 22.79 16.31
CA CYS A 592 -9.87 21.86 17.29
C CYS A 592 -8.84 21.67 18.40
N GLU A 593 -9.25 21.89 19.66
CA GLU A 593 -8.46 21.50 20.83
C GLU A 593 -8.70 20.00 21.09
N GLY A 594 -7.89 19.14 20.50
CA GLY A 594 -7.77 17.70 20.83
C GLY A 594 -8.82 16.77 20.18
N GLY A 595 -8.34 15.57 19.82
CA GLY A 595 -9.16 14.39 19.49
C GLY A 595 -9.88 13.80 20.69
#